data_AF-A0A5Y8G2S5-F1
#
_entry.id   AF-A0A5Y8G2S5-F1
#
_cell.length_a   1.000
_cell.length_b   1.000
_cell.length_c   1.000
_cell.angle_alpha   90.00
_cell.angle_beta   90.00
_cell.angle_gamma   90.00
#
_symmetry.space_group_name_H-M   'P 1'
#
loop_
_entity.id
_entity.type
_entity.pdbx_description
1 polymer ?
#
loop_
_entity_poly.entity_id
_entity_poly.type
_entity_poly.pdbx_seq_one_letter_code
_entity_poly.pdbx_strand_id
1 'polypeptide(L)'
;MARESRLRRDLPVDIDVDVIWRIADSIGATQKQFRAAYSRALRRTAATLRKKAMADLKDGLAPRSMDLVRRRLLSFRLDRGSQLDNFRLWFGLNAIKVKDLKGRINGRLRPHHTRRDPNTGRFIKARRQADNAGFSPKGNLLSERSFENGEVSRSKRDNRRTVVIRDPVTRRTREAEMDIYEPMLNYIEDNAFAEAMEIFMHHFETDIRGRVKARISV
;
A
#
# COMPACT_ATOMS: atom_id res chain seq x y z
N MET A 1 -0.08 -19.55 9.77
CA MET A 1 1.17 -19.13 10.42
C MET A 1 1.95 -18.05 9.64
N ALA A 2 2.10 -18.09 8.31
CA ALA A 2 2.99 -17.15 7.58
C ALA A 2 2.39 -15.77 7.15
N ARG A 3 1.21 -15.39 7.66
CA ARG A 3 0.56 -14.10 7.32
C ARG A 3 0.56 -13.09 8.47
N GLU A 4 0.77 -13.53 9.71
CA GLU A 4 0.62 -12.67 10.90
C GLU A 4 1.91 -11.93 11.30
N SER A 5 3.07 -12.36 10.80
CA SER A 5 4.38 -11.82 11.19
C SER A 5 5.05 -10.91 10.16
N ARG A 6 4.38 -10.55 9.06
CA ARG A 6 4.93 -9.65 8.04
C ARG A 6 4.94 -8.21 8.58
N LEU A 7 5.96 -7.95 9.39
CA LEU A 7 6.54 -6.66 9.76
C LEU A 7 5.50 -5.61 10.18
N ARG A 8 5.02 -5.67 11.43
CA ARG A 8 4.39 -4.49 12.05
C ARG A 8 5.49 -3.49 12.44
N ARG A 9 5.95 -2.66 11.50
CA ARG A 9 6.67 -1.43 11.86
C ARG A 9 5.62 -0.37 12.21
N ASP A 10 5.26 -0.31 13.48
CA ASP A 10 4.50 0.82 14.01
C ASP A 10 5.51 1.94 14.29
N LEU A 11 5.56 2.97 13.43
CA LEU A 11 6.40 4.14 13.62
C LEU A 11 5.58 5.28 14.23
N PRO A 12 5.76 5.60 15.53
CA PRO A 12 5.25 6.84 16.09
C PRO A 12 6.15 7.99 15.62
N VAL A 13 5.57 9.00 14.99
CA VAL A 13 6.22 10.32 14.92
C VAL A 13 6.13 10.88 16.32
N ASP A 14 7.27 10.97 17.01
CA ASP A 14 7.31 11.53 18.36
C ASP A 14 7.26 13.07 18.25
N ILE A 15 6.17 13.63 18.76
CA ILE A 15 5.93 15.07 18.75
C ILE A 15 6.01 15.53 20.20
N ASP A 16 7.02 16.34 20.54
CA ASP A 16 7.13 16.94 21.86
C ASP A 16 5.98 17.93 22.08
N VAL A 17 4.99 17.48 22.84
CA VAL A 17 3.75 18.24 23.03
C VAL A 17 3.94 19.41 23.99
N ASP A 18 4.92 19.32 24.90
CA ASP A 18 5.23 20.37 25.85
C ASP A 18 5.84 21.58 25.14
N VAL A 19 6.72 21.34 24.17
CA VAL A 19 7.29 22.39 23.31
C VAL A 19 6.20 23.10 22.50
N ILE A 20 5.29 22.35 21.88
CA ILE A 20 4.20 22.95 21.08
C ILE A 20 3.22 23.70 21.97
N TRP A 21 2.94 23.19 23.18
CA TRP A 21 2.10 23.90 24.14
C TRP A 21 2.69 25.26 24.51
N ARG A 22 4.00 25.37 24.77
CA ARG A 22 4.65 26.66 25.06
C ARG A 22 4.49 27.66 23.91
N ILE A 23 4.56 27.19 22.66
CA ILE A 23 4.32 28.04 21.48
C ILE A 23 2.87 28.54 21.47
N ALA A 24 1.90 27.66 21.76
CA ALA A 24 0.49 28.02 21.80
C ALA A 24 0.15 28.96 22.97
N ASP A 25 0.78 28.78 24.12
CA ASP A 25 0.60 29.64 25.30
C ASP A 25 1.15 31.05 25.03
N SER A 26 2.29 31.16 24.33
CA SER A 26 2.88 32.45 23.95
C SER A 26 1.97 33.33 23.08
N ILE A 27 1.06 32.72 22.33
CA ILE A 27 0.06 33.42 21.50
C ILE A 27 -1.29 33.57 22.21
N GLY A 28 -1.38 33.24 23.49
CA GLY A 28 -2.59 33.36 24.31
C GLY A 28 -3.66 32.30 24.00
N ALA A 29 -3.26 31.12 23.51
CA ALA A 29 -4.21 30.06 23.22
C ALA A 29 -4.63 29.31 24.50
N THR A 30 -5.91 28.96 24.57
CA THR A 30 -6.43 28.11 25.66
C THR A 30 -6.11 26.63 25.41
N GLN A 31 -6.10 25.82 26.48
CA GLN A 31 -5.90 24.36 26.38
C GLN A 31 -6.91 23.68 25.44
N LYS A 32 -8.16 24.18 25.39
CA LYS A 32 -9.20 23.66 24.49
C LYS A 32 -8.88 23.96 23.03
N GLN A 33 -8.49 25.20 22.72
CA GLN A 33 -8.07 25.61 21.39
C GLN A 33 -6.87 24.81 20.90
N PHE A 34 -5.90 24.59 21.79
CA PHE A 34 -4.73 23.77 21.51
C PHE A 34 -5.10 22.34 21.13
N ARG A 35 -5.88 21.64 21.95
CA ARG A 35 -6.30 20.26 21.66
C ARG A 35 -7.08 20.16 20.35
N ALA A 36 -7.96 21.12 20.07
CA ALA A 36 -8.73 21.16 18.83
C ALA A 36 -7.86 21.44 17.59
N ALA A 37 -6.91 22.38 17.70
CA ALA A 37 -5.96 22.67 16.63
C ALA A 37 -4.99 21.51 16.38
N TYR A 38 -4.48 20.90 17.45
CA TYR A 38 -3.57 19.77 17.41
C TYR A 38 -4.21 18.56 16.70
N SER A 39 -5.38 18.13 17.16
CA SER A 39 -6.12 17.01 16.53
C SER A 39 -6.50 17.30 15.07
N ARG A 40 -6.83 18.56 14.74
CA ARG A 40 -7.10 18.97 13.36
C ARG A 40 -5.84 18.95 12.50
N ALA A 41 -4.73 19.49 13.01
CA ALA A 41 -3.44 19.50 12.33
C ALA A 41 -3.00 18.07 12.02
N LEU A 42 -3.06 17.17 12.99
CA LEU A 42 -2.78 15.74 12.77
C LEU A 42 -3.62 15.14 11.63
N ARG A 43 -4.94 15.39 11.61
CA ARG A 43 -5.83 14.90 10.53
C ARG A 43 -5.47 15.48 9.17
N ARG A 44 -5.04 16.74 9.11
CA ARG A 44 -4.65 17.41 7.87
C ARG A 44 -3.30 16.90 7.37
N THR A 45 -2.31 16.77 8.25
CA THR A 45 -1.00 16.17 7.95
C THR A 45 -1.18 14.77 7.41
N ALA A 46 -1.98 13.96 8.08
CA ALA A 46 -2.36 12.62 7.63
C ALA A 46 -2.91 12.61 6.19
N ALA A 47 -3.85 13.50 5.89
CA ALA A 47 -4.43 13.59 4.54
C ALA A 47 -3.38 14.01 3.49
N THR A 48 -2.50 14.95 3.84
CA THR A 48 -1.42 15.44 2.95
C THR A 48 -0.39 14.34 2.70
N LEU A 49 0.08 13.67 3.75
CA LEU A 49 1.01 12.53 3.64
C LEU A 49 0.41 11.41 2.81
N ARG A 50 -0.88 11.09 3.02
CA ARG A 50 -1.59 10.11 2.19
C ARG A 50 -1.61 10.51 0.72
N LYS A 51 -1.86 11.78 0.41
CA LYS A 51 -1.88 12.28 -0.96
C LYS A 51 -0.50 12.17 -1.62
N LYS A 52 0.56 12.56 -0.91
CA LYS A 52 1.96 12.42 -1.38
C LYS A 52 2.31 10.95 -1.61
N ALA A 53 2.14 10.10 -0.60
CA ALA A 53 2.38 8.67 -0.70
C ALA A 53 1.62 8.00 -1.86
N MET A 54 0.38 8.43 -2.15
CA MET A 54 -0.40 7.94 -3.30
C MET A 54 0.18 8.33 -4.65
N ALA A 55 0.72 9.55 -4.77
CA ALA A 55 1.35 10.02 -5.99
C ALA A 55 2.60 9.20 -6.26
N ASP A 56 3.43 9.04 -5.23
CA ASP A 56 4.66 8.28 -5.33
C ASP A 56 4.40 6.80 -5.61
N LEU A 57 3.38 6.22 -4.97
CA LEU A 57 2.90 4.85 -5.22
C LEU A 57 2.45 4.62 -6.65
N LYS A 58 1.79 5.62 -7.24
CA LYS A 58 1.32 5.55 -8.61
C LYS A 58 2.51 5.40 -9.56
N ASP A 59 3.58 6.12 -9.30
CA ASP A 59 4.76 6.14 -10.16
C ASP A 59 5.66 4.92 -9.88
N GLY A 60 5.84 4.56 -8.60
CA GLY A 60 6.67 3.46 -8.15
C GLY A 60 6.11 2.06 -8.39
N LEU A 61 4.81 1.82 -8.17
CA LEU A 61 4.19 0.49 -8.41
C LEU A 61 3.55 0.38 -9.81
N ALA A 62 3.25 1.51 -10.45
CA ALA A 62 2.52 1.56 -11.71
C ALA A 62 1.23 0.69 -11.70
N PRO A 63 0.29 0.89 -10.75
CA PRO A 63 -0.94 0.12 -10.70
C PRO A 63 -1.83 0.38 -11.92
N ARG A 64 -2.64 -0.60 -12.30
CA ARG A 64 -3.68 -0.41 -13.33
C ARG A 64 -4.87 0.37 -12.82
N SER A 65 -5.20 0.26 -11.54
CA SER A 65 -6.28 1.01 -10.88
C SER A 65 -5.76 1.61 -9.58
N MET A 66 -5.96 2.92 -9.43
CA MET A 66 -5.62 3.62 -8.19
C MET A 66 -6.50 3.19 -7.03
N ASP A 67 -7.73 2.73 -7.27
CA ASP A 67 -8.65 2.33 -6.22
C ASP A 67 -8.22 1.03 -5.52
N LEU A 68 -7.45 0.17 -6.21
CA LEU A 68 -6.81 -0.98 -5.58
C LEU A 68 -5.76 -0.55 -4.55
N VAL A 69 -4.94 0.45 -4.90
CA VAL A 69 -3.91 0.99 -4.00
C VAL A 69 -4.55 1.81 -2.88
N ARG A 70 -5.57 2.62 -3.19
CA ARG A 70 -6.28 3.45 -2.21
C ARG A 70 -6.90 2.67 -1.07
N ARG A 71 -7.51 1.52 -1.37
CA ARG A 71 -8.12 0.62 -0.37
C ARG A 71 -7.09 -0.08 0.52
N ARG A 72 -5.84 -0.16 0.07
CA ARG A 72 -4.73 -0.83 0.78
C ARG A 72 -3.86 0.13 1.56
N LEU A 73 -3.94 1.41 1.21
CA LEU A 73 -3.17 2.46 1.84
C LEU A 73 -3.80 2.97 3.12
N LEU A 74 -2.94 3.14 4.12
CA LEU A 74 -3.00 4.19 5.13
C LEU A 74 -4.37 4.39 5.80
N SER A 75 -4.60 3.63 6.88
CA SER A 75 -5.60 4.01 7.88
C SER A 75 -4.90 4.72 9.03
N PHE A 76 -5.15 6.02 9.15
CA PHE A 76 -4.77 6.81 10.31
C PHE A 76 -5.71 6.43 11.45
N ARG A 77 -5.19 5.76 12.47
CA ARG A 77 -5.91 5.63 13.74
C ARG A 77 -5.29 6.63 14.70
N LEU A 78 -6.06 7.68 15.00
CA LEU A 78 -5.78 8.53 16.15
C LEU A 78 -6.19 7.71 17.37
N ASP A 79 -5.24 7.33 18.21
CA ASP A 79 -5.58 6.78 19.52
C ASP A 79 -5.96 7.96 20.42
N ARG A 80 -7.25 8.04 20.77
CA ARG A 80 -7.75 9.00 21.76
C ARG A 80 -7.46 8.44 23.15
N GLY A 81 -6.26 8.70 23.65
CA GLY A 81 -5.90 8.51 25.06
C GLY A 81 -6.32 9.70 25.93
N SER A 82 -6.15 9.56 27.25
CA SER A 82 -6.25 10.68 28.21
C SER A 82 -5.10 11.68 28.07
N GLN A 83 -3.99 11.24 27.47
CA GLN A 83 -2.85 12.04 27.02
C GLN A 83 -2.93 12.21 25.50
N LEU A 84 -2.35 13.31 25.02
CA LEU A 84 -2.50 13.87 23.67
C LEU A 84 -2.39 12.82 22.55
N ASP A 85 -3.11 13.09 21.45
CA ASP A 85 -3.34 12.14 20.36
C ASP A 85 -2.00 11.63 19.76
N ASN A 86 -1.69 10.35 19.98
CA ASN A 86 -0.58 9.68 19.31
C ASN A 86 -0.97 9.25 17.90
N PHE A 87 0.00 9.35 16.99
CA PHE A 87 -0.18 9.06 15.59
C PHE A 87 0.36 7.66 15.23
N ARG A 88 -0.50 6.76 14.72
CA ARG A 88 -0.11 5.45 14.17
C ARG A 88 -0.45 5.33 12.67
N LEU A 89 0.57 5.07 11.85
CA LEU A 89 0.44 4.74 10.42
C LEU A 89 0.17 3.22 10.32
N TRP A 90 -1.05 2.83 9.92
CA TRP A 90 -1.30 1.44 9.54
C TRP A 90 -1.28 1.27 8.02
N PHE A 91 -0.48 0.30 7.54
CA PHE A 91 -0.37 -0.06 6.14
C PHE A 91 -1.05 -1.40 5.85
N GLY A 92 -2.15 -1.38 5.09
CA GLY A 92 -2.84 -2.57 4.61
C GLY A 92 -2.26 -3.12 3.29
N LEU A 93 -0.93 -3.07 3.12
CA LEU A 93 -0.27 -3.40 1.85
C LEU A 93 -0.11 -4.91 1.69
N ASN A 94 -1.21 -5.58 1.36
CA ASN A 94 -1.16 -6.96 0.91
C ASN A 94 -0.50 -7.06 -0.47
N ALA A 95 0.13 -8.20 -0.75
CA ALA A 95 0.66 -8.53 -2.07
C ALA A 95 -0.37 -8.25 -3.19
N ILE A 96 0.09 -7.70 -4.31
CA ILE A 96 -0.76 -7.37 -5.47
C ILE A 96 -0.58 -8.43 -6.54
N LYS A 97 -1.69 -8.82 -7.18
CA LYS A 97 -1.65 -9.77 -8.29
C LYS A 97 -0.97 -9.16 -9.50
N VAL A 98 -0.18 -9.95 -10.22
CA VAL A 98 0.57 -9.51 -11.41
C VAL A 98 -0.32 -8.81 -12.44
N LYS A 99 -1.56 -9.31 -12.64
CA LYS A 99 -2.52 -8.72 -13.60
C LYS A 99 -2.96 -7.29 -13.27
N ASP A 100 -2.87 -6.89 -12.00
CA ASP A 100 -3.33 -5.59 -11.50
C ASP A 100 -2.23 -4.52 -11.59
N LEU A 101 -1.00 -4.93 -11.90
CA LEU A 101 0.14 -4.06 -12.14
C LEU A 101 0.34 -3.84 -13.64
N LYS A 102 0.91 -2.69 -14.00
CA LYS A 102 1.39 -2.43 -15.36
C LYS A 102 2.78 -3.06 -15.51
N GLY A 103 3.03 -3.65 -16.67
CA GLY A 103 4.27 -4.35 -16.95
C GLY A 103 4.12 -5.33 -18.11
N ARG A 104 5.19 -6.08 -18.38
CA ARG A 104 5.25 -7.12 -19.41
C ARG A 104 5.25 -8.50 -18.73
N ILE A 105 4.44 -9.40 -19.27
CA ILE A 105 4.43 -10.81 -18.83
C ILE A 105 5.27 -11.61 -19.82
N ASN A 106 6.28 -12.29 -19.31
CA ASN A 106 7.21 -13.12 -20.08
C ASN A 106 6.73 -14.58 -20.03
N GLY A 107 6.85 -15.28 -21.16
CA GLY A 107 6.40 -16.67 -21.32
C GLY A 107 5.24 -16.84 -22.29
N ARG A 108 4.95 -18.08 -22.70
CA ARG A 108 3.93 -18.37 -23.71
C ARG A 108 2.59 -18.66 -23.06
N LEU A 109 1.51 -18.11 -23.63
CA LEU A 109 0.16 -18.47 -23.21
C LEU A 109 -0.05 -19.96 -23.50
N ARG A 110 -0.50 -20.70 -22.49
CA ARG A 110 -0.74 -22.14 -22.65
C ARG A 110 -1.87 -22.36 -23.68
N PRO A 111 -1.62 -23.14 -24.76
CA PRO A 111 -2.67 -23.45 -25.72
C PRO A 111 -3.72 -24.36 -25.08
N HIS A 112 -4.95 -24.26 -25.56
CA HIS A 112 -6.01 -25.19 -25.18
C HIS A 112 -5.62 -26.62 -25.61
N HIS A 113 -5.68 -27.57 -24.68
CA HIS A 113 -5.33 -28.95 -24.98
C HIS A 113 -6.43 -29.65 -25.77
N THR A 114 -6.10 -30.16 -26.96
CA THR A 114 -7.07 -30.81 -27.86
C THR A 114 -6.75 -32.27 -28.18
N ARG A 115 -5.61 -32.81 -27.71
CA ARG A 115 -5.18 -34.16 -28.09
C ARG A 115 -6.06 -35.23 -27.44
N ARG A 116 -6.52 -36.16 -28.27
CA ARG A 116 -7.34 -37.30 -27.87
C ARG A 116 -6.61 -38.60 -28.20
N ASP A 117 -6.92 -39.63 -27.41
CA ASP A 117 -6.48 -40.99 -27.64
C ASP A 117 -7.21 -41.53 -28.88
N PRO A 118 -6.47 -41.98 -29.91
CA PRO A 118 -7.06 -42.50 -31.15
C PRO A 118 -8.02 -43.66 -30.92
N ASN A 119 -7.78 -44.49 -29.91
CA ASN A 119 -8.54 -45.72 -29.68
C ASN A 119 -9.78 -45.49 -28.80
N THR A 120 -9.67 -44.61 -27.80
CA THR A 120 -10.75 -44.38 -26.81
C THR A 120 -11.52 -43.07 -27.03
N GLY A 121 -11.03 -42.17 -27.89
CA GLY A 121 -11.58 -40.83 -28.11
C GLY A 121 -11.48 -39.88 -26.90
N ARG A 122 -10.95 -40.34 -25.77
CA ARG A 122 -10.80 -39.57 -24.53
C ARG A 122 -9.61 -38.62 -24.62
N PHE A 123 -9.64 -37.50 -23.89
CA PHE A 123 -8.51 -36.59 -23.84
C PHE A 123 -7.29 -37.25 -23.16
N ILE A 124 -6.13 -37.16 -23.81
CA ILE A 124 -4.86 -37.61 -23.22
C ILE A 124 -4.39 -36.56 -22.19
N LYS A 125 -3.62 -36.98 -21.19
CA LYS A 125 -2.96 -36.03 -20.28
C LYS A 125 -1.91 -35.21 -21.05
N ALA A 126 -2.07 -33.89 -21.08
CA ALA A 126 -1.08 -32.99 -21.67
C ALA A 126 0.30 -33.17 -20.99
N ARG A 127 1.38 -33.20 -21.78
CA ARG A 127 2.75 -33.19 -21.26
C ARG A 127 2.99 -31.90 -20.47
N ARG A 128 3.60 -32.01 -19.29
CA ARG A 128 3.93 -30.83 -18.46
C ARG A 128 5.12 -30.12 -19.10
N GLN A 129 4.94 -28.85 -19.44
CA GLN A 129 6.04 -27.95 -19.70
C GLN A 129 6.02 -26.96 -18.53
N ALA A 130 6.93 -27.16 -17.59
CA ALA A 130 7.16 -26.17 -16.55
C ALA A 130 7.88 -25.00 -17.23
N ASP A 131 7.10 -24.04 -17.73
CA ASP A 131 7.66 -22.76 -18.12
C ASP A 131 7.87 -21.93 -16.86
N ASN A 132 8.98 -21.19 -16.81
CA ASN A 132 9.19 -20.18 -15.80
C ASN A 132 8.60 -18.87 -16.33
N ALA A 133 7.28 -18.70 -16.19
CA ALA A 133 6.66 -17.42 -16.55
C ALA A 133 7.21 -16.30 -15.68
N GLY A 134 7.47 -15.15 -16.30
CA GLY A 134 8.03 -13.98 -15.64
C GLY A 134 7.12 -12.77 -15.71
N PHE A 135 7.42 -11.77 -14.90
CA PHE A 135 6.82 -10.45 -14.97
C PHE A 135 7.87 -9.37 -14.79
N SER A 136 7.97 -8.50 -15.78
CA SER A 136 8.78 -7.29 -15.74
C SER A 136 7.83 -6.11 -15.44
N PRO A 137 7.79 -5.61 -14.19
CA PRO A 137 6.94 -4.48 -13.83
C PRO A 137 7.36 -3.20 -14.57
N LYS A 138 6.41 -2.29 -14.79
CA LYS A 138 6.71 -0.94 -15.30
C LYS A 138 7.18 0.02 -14.19
N GLY A 139 6.73 -0.22 -12.96
CA GLY A 139 7.05 0.61 -11.81
C GLY A 139 8.46 0.30 -11.28
N ASN A 140 9.16 1.34 -10.82
CA ASN A 140 10.56 1.26 -10.42
C ASN A 140 10.78 0.63 -9.04
N LEU A 141 9.72 0.55 -8.20
CA LEU A 141 9.81 -0.04 -6.85
C LEU A 141 9.78 -1.56 -6.85
N LEU A 142 9.47 -2.17 -7.98
CA LEU A 142 9.35 -3.61 -8.11
C LEU A 142 10.41 -4.14 -9.07
N SER A 143 11.08 -5.22 -8.69
CA SER A 143 12.04 -5.90 -9.55
C SER A 143 11.35 -6.94 -10.43
N GLU A 144 11.96 -7.21 -11.59
CA GLU A 144 11.54 -8.33 -12.43
C GLU A 144 11.62 -9.64 -11.66
N ARG A 145 10.60 -10.50 -11.85
CA ARG A 145 10.50 -11.77 -11.14
C ARG A 145 9.99 -12.88 -12.04
N SER A 146 10.68 -14.02 -12.00
CA SER A 146 10.17 -15.29 -12.49
C SER A 146 9.41 -16.05 -11.40
N PHE A 147 8.38 -16.77 -11.81
CA PHE A 147 7.58 -17.60 -10.90
C PHE A 147 7.83 -19.07 -11.21
N GLU A 148 8.33 -19.80 -10.22
CA GLU A 148 8.48 -21.24 -10.30
C GLU A 148 7.10 -21.90 -10.49
N ASN A 149 7.01 -22.87 -11.40
CA ASN A 149 5.74 -23.50 -11.81
C ASN A 149 4.70 -22.46 -12.31
N GLY A 150 5.18 -21.33 -12.82
CA GLY A 150 4.37 -20.23 -13.32
C GLY A 150 3.98 -20.44 -14.78
N GLU A 151 2.68 -20.56 -15.05
CA GLU A 151 2.15 -20.60 -16.41
C GLU A 151 1.52 -19.24 -16.77
N VAL A 152 1.69 -18.80 -18.01
CA VAL A 152 0.94 -17.64 -18.51
C VAL A 152 -0.49 -18.08 -18.84
N SER A 153 -1.46 -17.34 -18.32
CA SER A 153 -2.90 -17.57 -18.51
C SER A 153 -3.64 -16.25 -18.75
N ARG A 154 -4.95 -16.32 -18.97
CA ARG A 154 -5.86 -15.17 -18.92
C ARG A 154 -6.76 -15.26 -17.69
N SER A 155 -6.96 -14.13 -17.01
CA SER A 155 -7.85 -14.02 -15.86
C SER A 155 -9.28 -14.31 -16.31
N LYS A 156 -10.02 -15.12 -15.56
CA LYS A 156 -11.42 -15.46 -15.92
C LYS A 156 -12.35 -14.25 -15.87
N ARG A 157 -12.08 -13.32 -14.95
CA ARG A 157 -12.95 -12.16 -14.71
C ARG A 157 -12.79 -11.06 -15.76
N ASP A 158 -11.54 -10.73 -16.09
CA ASP A 158 -11.23 -9.53 -16.88
C ASP A 158 -10.56 -9.88 -18.23
N ASN A 159 -10.42 -11.18 -18.53
CA ASN A 159 -9.72 -11.72 -19.70
C ASN A 159 -8.28 -11.20 -19.88
N ARG A 160 -7.66 -10.73 -18.80
CA ARG A 160 -6.32 -10.12 -18.81
C ARG A 160 -5.25 -11.17 -18.72
N ARG A 161 -4.17 -11.01 -19.48
CA ARG A 161 -2.98 -11.85 -19.36
C ARG A 161 -2.43 -11.74 -17.92
N THR A 162 -2.14 -12.88 -17.31
CA THR A 162 -1.63 -13.00 -15.95
C THR A 162 -0.68 -14.19 -15.87
N VAL A 163 0.10 -14.26 -14.79
CA VAL A 163 0.80 -15.48 -14.41
C VAL A 163 -0.06 -16.23 -13.38
N VAL A 164 -0.17 -17.54 -13.53
CA VAL A 164 -0.76 -18.45 -12.54
C VAL A 164 0.28 -19.45 -12.09
N ILE A 165 0.39 -19.66 -10.79
CA ILE A 165 1.28 -20.65 -10.19
C ILE A 165 0.44 -21.90 -9.96
N ARG A 166 0.88 -23.02 -10.53
CA ARG A 166 0.19 -24.30 -10.36
C ARG A 166 0.89 -25.11 -9.28
N ASP A 167 0.11 -25.57 -8.32
CA ASP A 167 0.58 -26.50 -7.30
C ASP A 167 0.93 -27.86 -7.96
N PRO A 168 2.17 -28.38 -7.78
CA PRO A 168 2.60 -29.63 -8.41
C PRO A 168 1.84 -30.87 -7.91
N VAL A 169 1.33 -30.83 -6.68
CA VAL A 169 0.61 -31.94 -6.04
C VAL A 169 -0.89 -31.83 -6.32
N THR A 170 -1.51 -30.73 -5.88
CA THR A 170 -2.99 -30.58 -5.92
C THR A 170 -3.51 -30.13 -7.29
N ARG A 171 -2.62 -29.67 -8.18
CA ARG A 171 -2.92 -29.11 -9.51
C ARG A 171 -3.78 -27.84 -9.50
N ARG A 172 -4.08 -27.30 -8.32
CA ARG A 172 -4.81 -26.03 -8.16
C ARG A 172 -3.93 -24.88 -8.64
N THR A 173 -4.56 -23.90 -9.26
CA THR A 173 -3.87 -22.70 -9.75
C THR A 173 -4.20 -21.51 -8.86
N ARG A 174 -3.18 -20.74 -8.48
CA ARG A 174 -3.34 -19.43 -7.85
C ARG A 174 -2.75 -18.35 -8.76
N GLU A 175 -3.32 -17.16 -8.76
CA GLU A 175 -2.70 -16.04 -9.48
C GLU A 175 -1.38 -15.66 -8.79
N ALA A 176 -0.36 -15.34 -9.59
CA ALA A 176 0.91 -14.87 -9.08
C ALA A 176 0.75 -13.49 -8.45
N GLU A 177 1.46 -13.25 -7.35
CA GLU A 177 1.41 -12.01 -6.58
C GLU A 177 2.83 -11.48 -6.41
N MET A 178 2.96 -10.16 -6.43
CA MET A 178 4.16 -9.42 -6.07
C MET A 178 4.02 -8.88 -4.68
N ASP A 179 5.04 -9.08 -3.86
CA ASP A 179 5.11 -8.40 -2.58
C ASP A 179 5.41 -6.92 -2.83
N ILE A 180 4.64 -6.09 -2.14
CA ILE A 180 4.75 -4.64 -2.22
C ILE A 180 4.97 -4.03 -0.84
N TYR A 181 4.95 -4.84 0.23
CA TYR A 181 4.93 -4.31 1.58
C TYR A 181 6.25 -3.61 1.92
N GLU A 182 7.36 -4.35 1.84
CA GLU A 182 8.69 -3.87 2.22
C GLU A 182 9.20 -2.73 1.32
N PRO A 183 9.17 -2.84 -0.04
CA PRO A 183 9.61 -1.74 -0.89
C PRO A 183 8.84 -0.44 -0.64
N MET A 184 7.56 -0.56 -0.28
CA MET A 184 6.74 0.61 0.00
C MET A 184 6.97 1.20 1.37
N LEU A 185 7.15 0.35 2.37
CA LEU A 185 7.42 0.81 3.71
C LEU A 185 8.72 1.58 3.77
N ASN A 186 9.80 1.03 3.18
CA ASN A 186 11.09 1.70 3.09
C ASN A 186 10.95 3.04 2.34
N TYR A 187 10.23 3.07 1.21
CA TYR A 187 10.00 4.32 0.48
C TYR A 187 9.27 5.38 1.30
N ILE A 188 8.25 5.00 2.06
CA ILE A 188 7.47 5.93 2.87
C ILE A 188 8.30 6.41 4.08
N GLU A 189 9.06 5.52 4.71
CA GLU A 189 10.04 5.82 5.76
C GLU A 189 11.03 6.91 5.29
N ASP A 190 11.61 6.73 4.10
CA ASP A 190 12.64 7.63 3.57
C ASP A 190 12.09 8.99 3.10
N ASN A 191 10.89 9.02 2.49
CA ASN A 191 10.40 10.22 1.78
C ASN A 191 9.25 10.95 2.49
N ALA A 192 8.30 10.23 3.08
CA ALA A 192 7.08 10.85 3.59
C ALA A 192 7.27 11.45 5.00
N PHE A 193 8.16 10.87 5.82
CA PHE A 193 8.34 11.32 7.20
C PHE A 193 9.27 12.51 7.35
N ALA A 194 10.22 12.71 6.41
CA ALA A 194 11.14 13.85 6.45
C ALA A 194 10.39 15.19 6.55
N GLU A 195 9.25 15.31 5.88
CA GLU A 195 8.43 16.52 5.84
C GLU A 195 7.23 16.49 6.81
N ALA A 196 7.00 15.38 7.52
CA ALA A 196 5.78 15.20 8.31
C ALA A 196 5.63 16.24 9.43
N MET A 197 6.74 16.55 10.12
CA MET A 197 6.77 17.56 11.18
C MET A 197 6.52 18.96 10.62
N GLU A 198 7.13 19.31 9.49
CA GLU A 198 6.96 20.61 8.85
C GLU A 198 5.51 20.82 8.40
N ILE A 199 4.92 19.82 7.73
CA ILE A 199 3.50 19.85 7.31
C ILE A 199 2.57 19.98 8.51
N PHE A 200 2.89 19.26 9.61
CA PHE A 200 2.15 19.36 10.85
C PHE A 200 2.21 20.77 11.45
N MET A 201 3.41 21.34 11.61
CA MET A 201 3.59 22.67 12.16
C MET A 201 2.86 23.73 11.32
N HIS A 202 2.95 23.64 9.99
CA HIS A 202 2.23 24.54 9.09
C HIS A 202 0.71 24.51 9.32
N HIS A 203 0.11 23.32 9.42
CA HIS A 203 -1.32 23.18 9.69
C HIS A 203 -1.71 23.63 11.11
N PHE A 204 -0.88 23.30 12.10
CA PHE A 204 -1.11 23.63 13.49
C PHE A 204 -1.08 25.14 13.72
N GLU A 205 -0.01 25.81 13.29
CA GLU A 205 0.16 27.26 13.45
C GLU A 205 -0.96 28.06 12.77
N THR A 206 -1.37 27.63 11.57
CA THR A 206 -2.44 28.28 10.83
C THR A 206 -3.79 28.16 11.55
N ASP A 207 -4.14 26.96 12.06
CA ASP A 207 -5.42 26.74 12.75
C ASP A 207 -5.43 27.41 14.14
N ILE A 208 -4.35 27.33 14.91
CA ILE A 208 -4.29 27.90 16.27
C ILE A 208 -4.36 29.43 16.24
N ARG A 209 -3.61 30.10 15.34
CA ARG A 209 -3.69 31.56 15.16
C ARG A 209 -5.09 31.98 14.74
N GLY A 210 -5.73 31.22 13.84
CA GLY A 210 -7.11 31.46 13.42
C GLY A 210 -8.11 31.37 14.57
N ARG A 211 -7.99 30.36 15.42
CA ARG A 211 -8.86 30.16 16.60
C ARG A 211 -8.70 31.25 17.64
N VAL A 212 -7.47 31.66 17.92
CA VAL A 212 -7.18 32.76 18.86
C VAL A 212 -7.78 34.06 18.33
N LYS A 213 -7.52 34.40 17.06
CA LYS A 213 -8.06 35.61 16.43
C LYS A 213 -9.59 35.66 16.43
N ALA A 214 -10.23 34.52 16.17
CA ALA A 214 -11.69 34.41 16.13
C ALA A 214 -12.33 34.16 17.52
N ARG A 215 -11.53 34.04 18.60
CA ARG A 215 -11.99 33.71 19.96
C ARG A 215 -12.86 32.44 20.03
N ILE A 216 -12.58 31.46 19.17
CA ILE A 216 -13.33 30.20 19.11
C ILE A 216 -12.86 29.29 20.24
N SER A 217 -13.74 28.92 21.18
CA SER A 217 -13.45 28.03 22.31
C SER A 217 -14.07 26.61 22.16
N VAL A 218 -14.66 26.32 21.00
CA VAL A 218 -15.34 25.06 20.65
C VAL A 218 -14.36 23.92 20.43
#